data_AF-A0A2J7YWW0-F1
#
_entry.id   AF-A0A2J7YWW0-F1
#
_cell.length_a   1.000
_cell.length_b   1.000
_cell.length_c   1.000
_cell.angle_alpha   90.00
_cell.angle_beta   90.00
_cell.angle_gamma   90.00
#
_symmetry.space_group_name_H-M   'P 1'
#
loop_
_entity.id
_entity.type
_entity.pdbx_description
1 polymer ?
#
loop_
_entity_poly.entity_id
_entity_poly.type
_entity_poly.pdbx_seq_one_letter_code
_entity_poly.pdbx_strand_id
1 'polypeptide(L)'
;MSVKAKDLAAIGDAAFKLYQRLDKDGDHAQNTSATAAKDLKDDFEIGGALSDVVETWRTQVNSLLAACAHISNHLDYTKKAHAGDEHYIAASFSYETLDENFR
;
A
#
# COMPACT_ATOMS: atom_id res chain seq x y z
N MET A 1 -6.94 6.30 28.50
CA MET A 1 -5.53 6.03 28.10
C MET A 1 -5.13 7.08 27.08
N SER A 2 -4.03 7.80 27.29
CA SER A 2 -3.51 8.79 26.32
C SER A 2 -2.34 8.15 25.59
N VAL A 3 -2.44 8.03 24.26
CA VAL A 3 -1.32 7.60 23.41
C VAL A 3 -0.33 8.75 23.33
N LYS A 4 0.97 8.48 23.53
CA LYS A 4 1.99 9.55 23.55
C LYS A 4 2.36 9.94 22.11
N ALA A 5 2.57 11.24 21.88
CA ALA A 5 2.93 11.79 20.56
C ALA A 5 4.18 11.12 19.93
N LYS A 6 5.14 10.69 20.76
CA LYS A 6 6.33 9.94 20.30
C LYS A 6 5.96 8.58 19.70
N ASP A 7 4.99 7.89 20.29
CA ASP A 7 4.57 6.56 19.85
C ASP A 7 3.83 6.68 18.51
N LEU A 8 2.97 7.70 18.34
CA LEU A 8 2.31 8.01 17.07
C LEU A 8 3.32 8.40 15.97
N ALA A 9 4.32 9.22 16.29
CA ALA A 9 5.36 9.56 15.32
C ALA A 9 6.17 8.34 14.85
N ALA A 10 6.45 7.40 15.77
CA ALA A 10 7.13 6.15 15.43
C ALA A 10 6.28 5.25 14.50
N ILE A 11 4.96 5.23 14.69
CA ILE A 11 4.04 4.48 13.81
C ILE A 11 4.02 5.10 12.41
N GLY A 12 3.94 6.43 12.30
CA GLY A 12 3.98 7.12 11.00
C GLY A 12 5.27 6.83 10.23
N ASP A 13 6.42 6.90 10.89
CA ASP A 13 7.72 6.58 10.30
C ASP A 13 7.82 5.10 9.88
N ALA A 14 7.29 4.18 10.69
CA ALA A 14 7.22 2.76 10.34
C ALA A 14 6.34 2.51 9.10
N ALA A 15 5.19 3.18 9.00
CA ALA A 15 4.30 3.09 7.85
C ALA A 15 4.98 3.64 6.59
N PHE A 16 5.69 4.76 6.68
CA PHE A 16 6.45 5.32 5.56
C PHE A 16 7.57 4.39 5.08
N LYS A 17 8.33 3.80 6.01
CA LYS A 17 9.37 2.81 5.67
C LYS A 17 8.79 1.56 5.02
N LEU A 18 7.63 1.10 5.49
CA LEU A 18 6.95 -0.06 4.92
C LEU A 18 6.45 0.25 3.50
N TYR A 19 5.88 1.44 3.27
CA TYR A 19 5.52 1.93 1.95
C TYR A 19 6.73 1.89 0.99
N GLN A 20 7.86 2.48 1.36
CA GLN A 20 9.05 2.51 0.51
C GLN A 20 9.57 1.11 0.14
N ARG A 21 9.50 0.17 1.08
CA ARG A 21 9.92 -1.22 0.82
C ARG A 21 8.92 -1.96 -0.06
N LEU A 22 7.62 -1.80 0.17
CA LEU A 22 6.60 -2.41 -0.67
C LEU A 22 6.64 -1.88 -2.11
N ASP A 23 6.88 -0.59 -2.28
CA ASP A 23 6.97 0.06 -3.60
C ASP A 23 8.15 -0.49 -4.40
N LYS A 24 9.29 -0.68 -3.72
CA LYS A 24 10.51 -1.20 -4.35
C LYS A 24 10.48 -2.72 -4.56
N ASP A 25 10.16 -3.46 -3.50
CA ASP A 25 10.34 -4.91 -3.46
C ASP A 25 9.08 -5.66 -3.90
N GLY A 26 7.90 -5.07 -3.68
CA GLY A 26 6.60 -5.67 -4.02
C GLY A 26 6.36 -5.76 -5.53
N ASP A 27 6.94 -4.85 -6.32
CA ASP A 27 6.80 -4.87 -7.78
C ASP A 27 7.95 -5.56 -8.52
N HIS A 28 8.98 -6.00 -7.78
CA HIS A 28 10.23 -6.49 -8.36
C HIS A 28 10.06 -7.63 -9.38
N ALA A 29 9.15 -8.56 -9.10
CA ALA A 29 8.91 -9.74 -9.93
C ALA A 29 7.73 -9.57 -10.91
N GLN A 30 7.06 -8.41 -10.95
CA GLN A 30 5.81 -8.25 -11.69
C GLN A 30 6.02 -8.49 -13.20
N ASN A 31 6.97 -7.77 -13.80
CA ASN A 31 7.23 -7.85 -15.24
C ASN A 31 7.69 -9.25 -15.68
N THR A 32 8.64 -9.84 -14.95
CA THR A 32 9.17 -11.17 -15.28
C THR A 32 8.11 -12.26 -15.12
N SER A 33 7.28 -12.17 -14.08
CA SER A 33 6.18 -13.12 -13.85
C SER A 33 5.05 -12.95 -14.88
N ALA A 34 4.72 -11.72 -15.28
CA ALA A 34 3.73 -11.47 -16.34
C ALA A 34 4.18 -11.99 -17.71
N THR A 35 5.47 -11.82 -18.04
CA THR A 35 6.05 -12.42 -19.24
C THR A 35 6.00 -13.94 -19.19
N ALA A 36 6.43 -14.56 -18.09
CA ALA A 36 6.37 -16.01 -17.93
C ALA A 36 4.93 -16.56 -18.02
N ALA A 37 3.96 -15.85 -17.42
CA ALA A 37 2.54 -16.21 -17.50
C ALA A 37 2.06 -16.22 -18.96
N LYS A 38 2.41 -15.18 -19.73
CA LYS A 38 2.07 -15.08 -21.15
C LYS A 38 2.71 -16.19 -21.97
N ASP A 39 4.00 -16.42 -21.79
CA ASP A 39 4.76 -17.40 -22.58
C ASP A 39 4.29 -18.84 -22.31
N LEU A 40 3.80 -19.13 -21.10
CA LEU A 40 3.30 -20.45 -20.72
C LEU A 40 1.83 -20.67 -21.11
N LYS A 41 1.06 -19.62 -21.38
CA LYS A 41 -0.42 -19.70 -21.49
C LYS A 41 -0.91 -20.55 -22.66
N ASP A 42 -0.17 -20.59 -23.76
CA ASP A 42 -0.58 -21.28 -24.98
C ASP A 42 -0.43 -22.80 -24.86
N ASP A 43 0.60 -23.26 -24.14
CA ASP A 43 0.96 -24.68 -24.05
C ASP A 43 0.68 -25.29 -22.66
N PHE A 44 0.48 -24.47 -21.62
CA PHE A 44 0.32 -24.94 -20.24
C PHE A 44 -0.75 -24.17 -19.46
N GLU A 45 -1.66 -24.89 -18.81
CA GLU A 45 -2.71 -24.32 -17.94
C GLU A 45 -2.14 -23.42 -16.82
N ILE A 46 -0.92 -23.72 -16.37
CA ILE A 46 -0.22 -22.95 -15.34
C ILE A 46 0.04 -21.50 -15.76
N GLY A 47 0.12 -21.19 -17.06
CA GLY A 47 0.27 -19.82 -17.55
C GLY A 47 -0.94 -18.94 -17.21
N GLY A 48 -2.15 -19.51 -17.31
CA GLY A 48 -3.38 -18.85 -16.86
C GLY A 48 -3.38 -18.62 -15.35
N ALA A 49 -3.10 -19.67 -14.57
CA ALA A 49 -3.05 -19.55 -13.11
C ALA A 49 -1.97 -18.56 -12.63
N LEU A 50 -0.81 -18.51 -13.29
CA LEU A 50 0.25 -17.55 -12.98
C LEU A 50 -0.18 -16.10 -13.28
N SER A 51 -0.96 -15.89 -14.36
CA SER A 51 -1.55 -14.58 -14.66
C SER A 51 -2.45 -14.10 -13.52
N ASP A 52 -3.31 -14.97 -13.00
CA ASP A 52 -4.23 -14.65 -11.90
C ASP A 52 -3.47 -14.32 -10.61
N VAL A 53 -2.39 -15.07 -10.33
CA VAL A 53 -1.50 -14.80 -9.18
C VAL A 53 -0.80 -13.45 -9.32
N VAL A 54 -0.29 -13.10 -10.50
CA VAL A 54 0.35 -11.79 -10.76
C VAL A 54 -0.63 -10.65 -10.54
N GLU A 55 -1.86 -10.78 -11.04
CA GLU A 55 -2.89 -9.77 -10.86
C GLU A 55 -3.30 -9.62 -9.39
N THR A 56 -3.53 -10.74 -8.70
CA THR A 56 -3.90 -10.74 -7.28
C THR A 56 -2.79 -10.12 -6.43
N TRP A 57 -1.54 -10.50 -6.67
CA TRP A 57 -0.39 -9.94 -5.96
C TRP A 57 -0.30 -8.43 -6.14
N ARG A 58 -0.43 -7.94 -7.38
CA ARG A 58 -0.41 -6.50 -7.68
C ARG A 58 -1.51 -5.76 -6.93
N THR A 59 -2.73 -6.29 -6.91
CA THR A 59 -3.84 -5.70 -6.16
C THR A 59 -3.51 -5.59 -4.67
N GLN A 60 -2.97 -6.66 -4.07
CA GLN A 60 -2.64 -6.67 -2.64
C GLN A 60 -1.49 -5.72 -2.29
N VAL A 61 -0.44 -5.64 -3.12
CA VAL A 61 0.65 -4.67 -2.92
C VAL A 61 0.12 -3.24 -2.98
N ASN A 62 -0.75 -2.93 -3.97
CA ASN A 62 -1.35 -1.60 -4.09
C ASN A 62 -2.22 -1.24 -2.88
N SER A 63 -3.01 -2.17 -2.35
CA SER A 63 -3.81 -1.96 -1.14
C SER A 63 -2.92 -1.65 0.07
N LEU A 64 -1.83 -2.40 0.26
CA LEU A 64 -0.89 -2.16 1.34
C LEU A 64 -0.17 -0.82 1.19
N LEU A 65 0.23 -0.44 -0.03
CA LEU A 65 0.81 0.87 -0.31
C LEU A 65 -0.15 2.00 0.07
N ALA A 66 -1.41 1.90 -0.37
CA ALA A 66 -2.43 2.90 -0.06
C ALA A 66 -2.71 2.98 1.46
N ALA A 67 -2.78 1.85 2.16
CA ALA A 67 -2.95 1.82 3.61
C ALA A 67 -1.76 2.45 4.36
N CYS A 68 -0.52 2.12 3.96
CA CYS A 68 0.69 2.69 4.56
C CYS A 68 0.77 4.20 4.33
N ALA A 69 0.47 4.66 3.11
CA ALA A 69 0.41 6.09 2.79
C ALA A 69 -0.66 6.81 3.62
N HIS A 70 -1.84 6.21 3.76
CA HIS A 70 -2.93 6.77 4.57
C HIS A 70 -2.54 6.92 6.04
N ILE A 71 -1.96 5.89 6.66
CA ILE A 71 -1.49 5.93 8.05
C ILE A 71 -0.41 7.01 8.23
N SER A 72 0.58 7.05 7.34
CA SER A 72 1.66 8.03 7.39
C SER A 72 1.13 9.45 7.27
N ASN A 73 0.26 9.72 6.30
CA ASN A 73 -0.33 11.04 6.06
C ASN A 73 -1.24 11.49 7.21
N HIS A 74 -2.08 10.58 7.73
CA HIS A 74 -2.96 10.89 8.85
C HIS A 74 -2.17 11.29 10.09
N LEU A 75 -1.10 10.56 10.42
CA LEU A 75 -0.29 10.85 11.60
C LEU A 75 0.57 12.11 11.44
N ASP A 76 1.05 12.41 10.23
CA ASP A 76 1.71 13.69 9.93
C ASP A 76 0.73 14.88 10.06
N TYR A 77 -0.50 14.71 9.56
CA TYR A 77 -1.58 15.68 9.74
C TYR A 77 -1.92 15.90 11.22
N THR A 78 -2.16 14.83 11.99
CA THR A 78 -2.45 14.92 13.43
C THR A 78 -1.32 15.62 14.19
N LYS A 79 -0.06 15.32 13.85
CA LYS A 79 1.11 15.98 14.46
C LYS A 79 1.15 17.48 14.15
N LYS A 80 0.85 17.89 12.91
CA LYS A 80 0.77 19.30 12.50
C LYS A 80 -0.41 20.02 13.15
N ALA A 81 -1.59 19.42 13.17
CA ALA A 81 -2.79 19.98 13.77
C ALA A 81 -2.61 20.24 15.29
N HIS A 82 -1.94 19.34 16.02
CA HIS A 82 -1.62 19.54 17.44
C HIS A 82 -0.43 20.50 17.70
N ALA A 83 0.36 20.83 16.68
CA ALA A 83 1.46 21.79 16.78
C ALA A 83 1.01 23.26 16.66
N GLY A 84 -0.26 23.50 16.31
CA GLY A 84 -0.92 24.78 16.60
C GLY A 84 -1.38 25.64 15.43
N ASP A 85 -1.83 25.10 14.30
CA ASP A 85 -2.72 25.83 13.37
C ASP A 85 -3.44 24.85 12.42
N GLU A 86 -4.77 24.89 12.41
CA GLU A 86 -5.64 24.03 11.58
C GLU A 86 -5.53 24.40 10.09
N HIS A 87 -4.78 23.61 9.33
CA HIS A 87 -4.86 23.59 7.87
C HIS A 87 -5.29 22.21 7.40
N TYR A 88 -6.58 22.08 7.05
CA TYR A 88 -7.18 20.89 6.46
C TYR A 88 -6.52 20.57 5.11
N ILE A 89 -5.79 19.46 5.03
CA ILE A 89 -5.35 18.90 3.75
C ILE A 89 -6.38 17.84 3.35
N ALA A 90 -7.12 18.11 2.27
CA ALA A 90 -8.02 17.14 1.67
C ALA A 90 -7.21 15.94 1.16
N ALA A 91 -7.43 14.75 1.73
CA ALA A 91 -6.85 13.51 1.24
C ALA A 91 -7.50 13.13 -0.10
N SER A 92 -6.69 12.80 -1.11
CA SER A 92 -7.17 12.47 -2.47
C SER A 92 -7.74 11.06 -2.62
N PHE A 93 -7.81 10.24 -1.55
CA PHE A 93 -8.39 8.89 -1.58
C PHE A 93 -9.23 8.65 -0.33
N SER A 94 -10.48 8.20 -0.49
CA SER A 94 -11.37 7.88 0.62
C SER A 94 -11.12 6.46 1.14
N TYR A 95 -11.38 6.27 2.43
CA TYR A 95 -11.30 4.99 3.13
C TYR A 95 -12.14 3.88 2.47
N GLU A 96 -13.26 4.24 1.82
CA GLU A 96 -14.16 3.29 1.17
C GLU A 96 -13.45 2.50 0.05
N THR A 97 -12.53 3.12 -0.68
CA THR A 97 -11.77 2.45 -1.75
C THR A 97 -10.74 1.46 -1.20
N LEU A 98 -10.27 1.63 0.04
CA LEU A 98 -9.33 0.70 0.68
C LEU A 98 -10.04 -0.57 1.16
N ASP A 99 -11.22 -0.45 1.78
CA ASP A 99 -11.98 -1.57 2.37
C ASP A 99 -12.44 -2.58 1.32
N GLU A 100 -12.77 -2.12 0.10
CA GLU A 100 -13.13 -2.97 -1.03
C GLU A 100 -11.99 -3.89 -1.49
N ASN A 101 -10.72 -3.48 -1.32
CA ASN A 101 -9.56 -4.23 -1.80
C ASN A 101 -8.95 -5.21 -0.77
N PHE A 102 -9.48 -5.26 0.47
CA PHE A 102 -9.06 -6.19 1.52
C PHE A 102 -10.04 -7.36 1.73
N ARG A 103 -11.01 -7.55 0.82
CA ARG A 103 -12.05 -8.58 0.93
C ARG A 103 -11.65 -9.94 0.36
#